data_AF-A0A820ZGE7-F1
#
_entry.id   AF-A0A820ZGE7-F1
#
_cell.length_a   1.000
_cell.length_b   1.000
_cell.length_c   1.000
_cell.angle_alpha   90.00
_cell.angle_beta   90.00
_cell.angle_gamma   90.00
#
_symmetry.space_group_name_H-M   'P 1'
#
loop_
_entity.id
_entity.type
_entity.pdbx_description
1 polymer ?
#
loop_
_entity_poly.entity_id
_entity_poly.type
_entity_poly.pdbx_seq_one_letter_code
_entity_poly.pdbx_strand_id
1 'polypeptide(L)'
;ILFLCTGSDARATLVLALNLAHLFQASSYEKHLYRIRCGWWGAEENSMLGSYHHVNEANITIVEGNRLKDYVLVLNFDMLASFNFYCGTYEPTSLPDKISSKVKNASDRISQLFRHWFDKEGLPWDNSSPILSDYVPFLFADVPCGGIFSGAGSIKTLEQRNRYDIMLGHGYGGI
;
A
#
# COMPACT_ATOMS: atom_id res chain seq x y z
N ILE A 1 -6.56 -3.48 -6.19
CA ILE A 1 -5.36 -3.99 -6.90
C ILE A 1 -4.16 -3.73 -6.01
N LEU A 2 -3.17 -4.62 -5.96
CA LEU A 2 -2.03 -4.55 -5.04
C LEU A 2 -0.70 -4.32 -5.83
N PHE A 3 0.20 -3.41 -5.43
CA PHE A 3 1.36 -2.92 -6.23
C PHE A 3 2.70 -2.80 -5.44
N LEU A 4 3.85 -2.77 -6.14
CA LEU A 4 5.19 -3.24 -5.69
C LEU A 4 6.39 -2.48 -6.28
N CYS A 5 7.52 -2.42 -5.56
CA CYS A 5 8.85 -1.98 -6.05
C CYS A 5 10.08 -2.86 -5.64
N THR A 6 10.11 -3.55 -4.49
CA THR A 6 11.33 -4.25 -3.99
C THR A 6 11.14 -5.76 -3.73
N GLY A 7 12.24 -6.47 -3.43
CA GLY A 7 12.22 -7.93 -3.24
C GLY A 7 11.42 -8.42 -2.03
N SER A 8 11.23 -7.58 -1.01
CA SER A 8 10.48 -7.94 0.21
C SER A 8 8.98 -7.93 0.00
N ASP A 9 8.48 -6.86 -0.60
CA ASP A 9 7.09 -6.63 -0.96
C ASP A 9 6.65 -7.59 -2.07
N ALA A 10 7.49 -7.85 -3.08
CA ALA A 10 7.16 -8.82 -4.12
C ALA A 10 6.83 -10.21 -3.56
N ARG A 11 7.56 -10.64 -2.52
CA ARG A 11 7.28 -11.90 -1.81
C ARG A 11 6.01 -11.83 -0.99
N ALA A 12 5.80 -10.74 -0.23
CA ALA A 12 4.60 -10.56 0.58
C ALA A 12 3.33 -10.57 -0.28
N THR A 13 3.34 -9.85 -1.40
CA THR A 13 2.24 -9.80 -2.37
C THR A 13 1.99 -11.14 -3.05
N LEU A 14 3.05 -11.88 -3.41
CA LEU A 14 2.90 -13.23 -3.96
C LEU A 14 2.24 -14.17 -2.94
N VAL A 15 2.70 -14.15 -1.69
CA VAL A 15 2.11 -14.96 -0.61
C VAL A 15 0.66 -14.57 -0.36
N LEU A 16 0.34 -13.27 -0.36
CA LEU A 16 -1.04 -12.80 -0.25
C LEU A 16 -1.90 -13.30 -1.42
N ALA A 17 -1.41 -13.21 -2.64
CA ALA A 17 -2.12 -13.69 -3.84
C ALA A 17 -2.41 -15.20 -3.76
N LEU A 18 -1.44 -16.00 -3.30
CA LEU A 18 -1.62 -17.44 -3.10
C LEU A 18 -2.63 -17.74 -2.00
N ASN A 19 -2.56 -17.04 -0.87
CA ASN A 19 -3.50 -17.21 0.23
C ASN A 19 -4.93 -16.80 -0.17
N LEU A 20 -5.07 -15.71 -0.93
CA LEU A 20 -6.36 -15.30 -1.49
C LEU A 20 -6.90 -16.34 -2.48
N ALA A 21 -6.04 -16.89 -3.36
CA ALA A 21 -6.44 -17.95 -4.28
C ALA A 21 -6.96 -19.19 -3.53
N HIS A 22 -6.31 -19.60 -2.44
CA HIS A 22 -6.81 -20.67 -1.58
C HIS A 22 -8.14 -20.31 -0.91
N LEU A 23 -8.24 -19.09 -0.37
CA LEU A 23 -9.46 -18.61 0.28
C LEU A 23 -10.66 -18.59 -0.70
N PHE A 24 -10.45 -18.16 -1.95
CA PHE A 24 -11.48 -18.16 -2.99
C PHE A 24 -11.95 -19.55 -3.41
N GLN A 25 -11.16 -20.60 -3.17
CA GLN A 25 -11.56 -21.99 -3.39
C GLN A 25 -12.32 -22.58 -2.20
N ALA A 26 -12.20 -21.98 -1.00
CA ALA A 26 -12.90 -22.45 0.18
C ALA A 26 -14.40 -22.15 0.08
N SER A 27 -15.24 -23.14 0.38
CA SER A 27 -16.71 -23.01 0.35
C SER A 27 -17.26 -22.03 1.39
N SER A 28 -16.47 -21.70 2.42
CA SER A 28 -16.83 -20.77 3.48
C SER A 28 -16.64 -19.30 3.09
N TYR A 29 -15.93 -19.01 2.00
CA TYR A 29 -15.71 -17.64 1.57
C TYR A 29 -16.86 -17.20 0.67
N GLU A 30 -17.69 -16.28 1.18
CA GLU A 30 -18.69 -15.62 0.34
C GLU A 30 -17.97 -14.92 -0.81
N LYS A 31 -18.25 -15.35 -2.04
CA LYS A 31 -17.66 -14.76 -3.24
C LYS A 31 -18.02 -13.27 -3.28
N HIS A 32 -17.08 -12.43 -2.86
CA HIS A 32 -17.25 -11.00 -2.90
C HIS A 32 -17.44 -10.50 -4.34
N LEU A 33 -18.15 -9.39 -4.48
CA LEU A 33 -18.50 -8.77 -5.76
C LEU A 33 -17.29 -8.19 -6.52
N TYR A 34 -16.15 -8.00 -5.83
CA TYR A 34 -14.99 -7.30 -6.39
C TYR A 34 -13.88 -8.25 -6.81
N ARG A 35 -13.34 -8.04 -8.02
CA ARG A 35 -12.19 -8.78 -8.54
C ARG A 35 -10.90 -8.29 -7.88
N ILE A 36 -10.07 -9.21 -7.43
CA ILE A 36 -8.71 -8.90 -6.97
C ILE A 36 -7.74 -9.12 -8.13
N ARG A 37 -6.87 -8.12 -8.36
CA ARG A 37 -5.74 -8.19 -9.28
C ARG A 37 -4.47 -7.86 -8.50
N CYS A 38 -3.41 -8.62 -8.76
CA CYS A 38 -2.06 -8.33 -8.29
C CYS A 38 -1.23 -7.83 -9.48
N GLY A 39 -0.39 -6.83 -9.26
CA GLY A 39 0.52 -6.30 -10.27
C GLY A 39 1.95 -6.24 -9.72
N TRP A 40 2.92 -6.51 -10.59
CA TRP A 40 4.35 -6.35 -10.31
C TRP A 40 4.90 -5.36 -11.32
N TRP A 41 5.44 -4.24 -10.85
CA TRP A 41 5.95 -3.19 -11.71
C TRP A 41 7.43 -3.36 -12.00
N GLY A 42 7.80 -3.21 -13.26
CA GLY A 42 9.18 -3.03 -13.66
C GLY A 42 9.53 -1.54 -13.70
N ALA A 43 10.82 -1.23 -13.57
CA ALA A 43 11.36 0.12 -13.76
C ALA A 43 10.73 1.19 -12.82
N GLU A 44 10.41 0.83 -11.58
CA GLU A 44 9.99 1.79 -10.55
C GLU A 44 11.14 2.75 -10.23
N GLU A 45 12.34 2.21 -10.01
CA GLU A 45 13.55 2.98 -9.70
C GLU A 45 13.94 3.95 -10.82
N ASN A 46 13.36 3.77 -12.00
CA ASN A 46 13.47 4.67 -13.14
C ASN A 46 12.32 5.69 -13.20
N SER A 47 11.78 6.09 -12.05
CA SER A 47 10.62 7.00 -11.90
C SER A 47 9.28 6.39 -12.29
N MET A 48 8.96 5.20 -11.75
CA MET A 48 7.64 4.55 -11.82
C MET A 48 7.20 4.23 -13.26
N LEU A 49 8.14 3.98 -14.18
CA LEU A 49 7.82 3.84 -15.62
C LEU A 49 6.82 2.70 -15.89
N GLY A 50 6.93 1.58 -15.18
CA GLY A 50 6.02 0.45 -15.34
C GLY A 50 4.57 0.77 -14.96
N SER A 51 4.36 1.40 -13.80
CA SER A 51 3.02 1.78 -13.35
C SER A 51 2.44 2.94 -14.16
N TYR A 52 3.26 3.91 -14.58
CA TYR A 52 2.83 4.95 -15.53
C TYR A 52 2.37 4.34 -16.85
N HIS A 53 3.15 3.45 -17.44
CA HIS A 53 2.78 2.75 -18.68
C HIS A 53 1.45 2.00 -18.49
N HIS A 54 1.30 1.24 -17.41
CA HIS A 54 0.07 0.51 -17.16
C HIS A 54 -1.15 1.42 -17.00
N VAL A 55 -1.05 2.51 -16.25
CA VAL A 55 -2.17 3.45 -16.07
C VAL A 55 -2.57 4.07 -17.41
N ASN A 56 -1.59 4.43 -18.26
CA ASN A 56 -1.85 4.97 -19.59
C ASN A 56 -2.63 3.96 -20.46
N GLU A 57 -2.18 2.70 -20.50
CA GLU A 57 -2.85 1.63 -21.25
C GLU A 57 -4.24 1.32 -20.70
N ALA A 58 -4.39 1.27 -19.37
CA ALA A 58 -5.67 1.05 -18.71
C ALA A 58 -6.66 2.21 -18.98
N ASN A 59 -6.17 3.43 -19.18
CA ASN A 59 -7.02 4.58 -19.44
C ASN A 59 -7.64 4.57 -20.84
N ILE A 60 -6.95 3.96 -21.82
CA ILE A 60 -7.40 3.93 -23.23
C ILE A 60 -8.08 2.62 -23.63
N THR A 61 -7.88 1.53 -22.88
CA THR A 61 -8.47 0.24 -23.21
C THR A 61 -9.99 0.23 -23.05
N ILE A 62 -10.68 -0.54 -23.89
CA ILE A 62 -12.12 -0.79 -23.80
C ILE A 62 -12.47 -2.15 -23.16
N VAL A 63 -11.46 -2.98 -22.88
CA VAL A 63 -11.65 -4.34 -22.37
C VAL A 63 -12.09 -4.29 -20.92
N GLU A 64 -13.31 -4.75 -20.63
CA GLU A 64 -13.86 -4.77 -19.28
C GLU A 64 -12.95 -5.51 -18.29
N GLY A 65 -12.76 -4.91 -17.13
CA GLY A 65 -11.83 -5.36 -16.10
C GLY A 65 -10.41 -4.84 -16.29
N ASN A 66 -10.03 -4.39 -17.49
CA ASN A 66 -8.73 -3.76 -17.77
C ASN A 66 -8.80 -2.24 -17.80
N ARG A 67 -9.99 -1.66 -17.93
CA ARG A 67 -10.20 -0.21 -18.01
C ARG A 67 -9.91 0.42 -16.66
N LEU A 68 -9.26 1.57 -16.65
CA LEU A 68 -8.91 2.28 -15.42
C LEU A 68 -10.16 2.59 -14.57
N LYS A 69 -11.29 2.93 -15.21
CA LYS A 69 -12.57 3.18 -14.52
C LYS A 69 -13.15 1.96 -13.78
N ASP A 70 -12.66 0.76 -14.06
CA ASP A 70 -13.08 -0.46 -13.35
C ASP A 70 -12.31 -0.64 -12.02
N TYR A 71 -11.34 0.24 -11.72
CA TYR A 71 -10.43 0.13 -10.58
C TYR A 71 -11.08 0.85 -9.39
N VAL A 72 -11.46 0.08 -8.37
CA VAL A 72 -12.12 0.63 -7.16
C VAL A 72 -11.11 1.25 -6.21
N LEU A 73 -10.00 0.56 -5.99
CA LEU A 73 -8.88 1.03 -5.17
C LEU A 73 -7.61 0.29 -5.50
N VAL A 74 -6.52 0.89 -5.05
CA VAL A 74 -5.16 0.41 -5.17
C VAL A 74 -4.52 0.35 -3.79
N LEU A 75 -3.84 -0.75 -3.49
CA LEU A 75 -3.01 -0.93 -2.33
C LEU A 75 -1.58 -1.04 -2.83
N ASN A 76 -0.65 -0.34 -2.22
CA ASN A 76 0.76 -0.39 -2.59
C ASN A 76 1.58 -0.81 -1.39
N PHE A 77 2.50 -1.72 -1.63
CA PHE A 77 3.38 -2.31 -0.66
C PHE A 77 4.78 -2.16 -1.21
N ASP A 78 5.55 -1.31 -0.55
CA ASP A 78 6.89 -0.98 -0.98
C ASP A 78 7.74 -0.88 0.28
N MET A 79 8.92 -1.51 0.25
CA MET A 79 9.82 -1.65 1.39
C MET A 79 9.11 -2.17 2.65
N LEU A 80 8.79 -3.46 2.71
CA LEU A 80 8.12 -4.09 3.86
C LEU A 80 9.07 -4.77 4.86
N ALA A 81 10.39 -4.70 4.66
CA ALA A 81 11.37 -5.41 5.48
C ALA A 81 12.58 -4.56 5.90
N SER A 82 12.34 -3.30 6.28
CA SER A 82 13.40 -2.43 6.77
C SER A 82 13.95 -2.91 8.11
N PHE A 83 15.27 -2.90 8.27
CA PHE A 83 15.92 -3.43 9.48
C PHE A 83 15.58 -2.61 10.73
N ASN A 84 15.49 -1.28 10.60
CA ASN A 84 15.02 -0.38 11.66
C ASN A 84 13.58 0.05 11.35
N PHE A 85 12.66 -0.90 11.35
CA PHE A 85 11.31 -0.67 10.82
C PHE A 85 10.47 0.28 11.67
N TYR A 86 9.43 0.81 11.05
CA TYR A 86 8.23 1.29 11.71
C TYR A 86 7.00 0.77 10.96
N CYS A 87 5.83 0.65 11.58
CA CYS A 87 4.60 0.27 10.89
C CYS A 87 3.96 1.52 10.28
N GLY A 88 4.35 1.86 9.07
CA GLY A 88 3.89 3.05 8.37
C GLY A 88 2.55 2.84 7.66
N THR A 89 1.61 3.75 7.85
CA THR A 89 0.41 3.87 7.00
C THR A 89 0.50 5.12 6.14
N TYR A 90 0.10 5.03 4.87
CA TYR A 90 0.10 6.21 3.99
C TYR A 90 -0.78 7.31 4.58
N GLU A 91 -0.40 8.58 4.38
CA GLU A 91 -1.11 9.75 4.91
C GLU A 91 -1.77 10.57 3.78
N PRO A 92 -3.03 10.29 3.42
CA PRO A 92 -3.66 10.90 2.25
C PRO A 92 -3.92 12.39 2.39
N THR A 93 -3.91 12.95 3.61
CA THR A 93 -4.02 14.40 3.82
C THR A 93 -2.76 15.14 3.38
N SER A 94 -1.62 14.45 3.26
CA SER A 94 -0.37 15.00 2.72
C SER A 94 -0.30 15.01 1.18
N LEU A 95 -1.34 14.51 0.49
CA LEU A 95 -1.37 14.45 -0.97
C LEU A 95 -1.51 15.84 -1.59
N PRO A 96 -0.91 16.10 -2.78
CA PRO A 96 -1.00 17.37 -3.49
C PRO A 96 -2.45 17.84 -3.72
N ASP A 97 -2.66 19.15 -3.79
CA ASP A 97 -4.00 19.75 -4.02
C ASP A 97 -4.64 19.36 -5.35
N LYS A 98 -3.83 18.96 -6.33
CA LYS A 98 -4.32 18.41 -7.59
C LYS A 98 -5.06 17.07 -7.47
N ILE A 99 -4.93 16.38 -6.34
CA ILE A 99 -5.69 15.15 -6.07
C ILE A 99 -7.08 15.54 -5.54
N SER A 100 -8.13 14.97 -6.13
CA SER A 100 -9.51 15.28 -5.75
C SER A 100 -9.78 14.96 -4.27
N SER A 101 -10.60 15.77 -3.61
CA SER A 101 -11.01 15.51 -2.21
C SER A 101 -11.70 14.16 -2.05
N LYS A 102 -12.43 13.71 -3.08
CA LYS A 102 -13.05 12.39 -3.14
C LYS A 102 -12.00 11.28 -3.04
N VAL A 103 -10.93 11.35 -3.83
CA VAL A 103 -9.83 10.36 -3.78
C VAL A 103 -9.09 10.45 -2.46
N LYS A 104 -8.77 11.65 -1.97
CA LYS A 104 -8.14 11.82 -0.65
C LYS A 104 -8.94 11.14 0.47
N ASN A 105 -10.25 11.38 0.52
CA ASN A 105 -11.14 10.80 1.53
C ASN A 105 -11.26 9.27 1.40
N ALA A 106 -11.32 8.75 0.17
CA ALA A 106 -11.39 7.31 -0.06
C ALA A 106 -10.06 6.62 0.33
N SER A 107 -8.93 7.23 -0.01
CA SER A 107 -7.60 6.79 0.41
C SER A 107 -7.44 6.82 1.94
N ASP A 108 -7.96 7.84 2.64
CA ASP A 108 -7.87 7.92 4.11
C ASP A 108 -8.63 6.80 4.80
N ARG A 109 -9.78 6.37 4.25
CA ARG A 109 -10.49 5.18 4.74
C ARG A 109 -9.65 3.91 4.63
N ILE A 110 -8.81 3.80 3.59
CA ILE A 110 -7.89 2.67 3.45
C ILE A 110 -6.81 2.75 4.54
N SER A 111 -6.23 3.92 4.78
CA SER A 111 -5.25 4.11 5.86
C SER A 111 -5.85 3.82 7.24
N GLN A 112 -7.08 4.27 7.50
CA GLN A 112 -7.81 3.97 8.74
C GLN A 112 -8.01 2.46 8.96
N LEU A 113 -8.22 1.68 7.89
CA LEU A 113 -8.31 0.22 8.00
C LEU A 113 -7.00 -0.39 8.55
N PHE A 114 -5.85 0.05 8.05
CA PHE A 114 -4.56 -0.41 8.54
C PHE A 114 -4.28 0.07 9.97
N ARG A 115 -4.55 1.34 10.27
CA ARG A 115 -4.41 1.90 11.64
C ARG A 115 -5.24 1.11 12.64
N HIS A 116 -6.51 0.86 12.31
CA HIS A 116 -7.40 0.06 13.15
C HIS A 116 -6.88 -1.37 13.35
N TRP A 117 -6.30 -1.98 12.32
CA TRP A 117 -5.69 -3.29 12.45
C TRP A 117 -4.48 -3.26 13.39
N PHE A 118 -3.56 -2.29 13.24
CA PHE A 118 -2.43 -2.13 14.16
C PHE A 118 -2.87 -1.90 15.60
N ASP A 119 -3.85 -1.02 15.81
CA ASP A 119 -4.43 -0.74 17.14
C ASP A 119 -5.00 -2.02 17.78
N LYS A 120 -5.74 -2.81 16.99
CA LYS A 120 -6.34 -4.07 17.44
C LYS A 120 -5.29 -5.10 17.84
N GLU A 121 -4.19 -5.19 17.09
CA GLU A 121 -3.07 -6.10 17.37
C GLU A 121 -2.12 -5.54 18.44
N GLY A 122 -2.37 -4.34 18.97
CA GLY A 122 -1.50 -3.70 19.96
C GLY A 122 -0.14 -3.28 19.39
N LEU A 123 -0.06 -3.06 18.07
CA LEU A 123 1.16 -2.70 17.37
C LEU A 123 1.29 -1.17 17.27
N PRO A 124 2.50 -0.61 17.46
CA PRO A 124 2.74 0.80 17.19
C PRO A 124 2.60 1.06 15.70
N TRP A 125 2.11 2.23 15.31
CA TRP A 125 2.10 2.69 13.93
C TRP A 125 2.38 4.18 13.83
N ASP A 126 2.80 4.62 12.65
CA ASP A 126 3.02 6.03 12.34
C ASP A 126 2.51 6.34 10.93
N ASN A 127 2.19 7.62 10.70
CA ASN A 127 1.95 8.10 9.35
C ASN A 127 3.26 8.13 8.57
N SER A 128 3.30 7.45 7.43
CA SER A 128 4.43 7.57 6.52
C SER A 128 4.42 8.96 5.89
N SER A 129 5.60 9.52 5.67
CA SER A 129 5.73 10.61 4.71
C SER A 129 5.23 10.14 3.34
N PRO A 130 4.70 11.05 2.50
CA PRO A 130 4.39 10.70 1.12
C PRO A 130 5.67 10.23 0.43
N ILE A 131 5.64 9.00 -0.07
CA ILE A 131 6.75 8.38 -0.80
C ILE A 131 6.32 8.34 -2.27
N LEU A 132 7.21 8.76 -3.17
CA LEU A 132 6.99 8.53 -4.59
C LEU A 132 7.18 7.04 -4.84
N SER A 133 6.10 6.35 -5.18
CA SER A 133 6.06 4.92 -5.48
C SER A 133 4.90 4.67 -6.45
N ASP A 134 4.72 3.44 -6.92
CA ASP A 134 3.86 3.09 -8.05
C ASP A 134 2.36 3.36 -7.88
N TYR A 135 1.90 3.77 -6.70
CA TYR A 135 0.53 4.25 -6.50
C TYR A 135 0.30 5.68 -7.02
N VAL A 136 1.37 6.44 -7.27
CA VAL A 136 1.31 7.83 -7.69
C VAL A 136 0.57 8.03 -9.03
N PRO A 137 0.86 7.25 -10.10
CA PRO A 137 0.10 7.36 -11.36
C PRO A 137 -1.40 7.10 -11.19
N PHE A 138 -1.78 6.17 -10.31
CA PHE A 138 -3.19 5.86 -10.01
C PHE A 138 -3.89 7.02 -9.31
N LEU A 139 -3.25 7.64 -8.32
CA LEU A 139 -3.79 8.83 -7.66
C LEU A 139 -4.05 9.96 -8.66
N PHE A 140 -3.11 10.22 -9.58
CA PHE A 140 -3.30 11.25 -10.61
C PHE A 140 -4.40 10.92 -11.61
N ALA A 141 -4.77 9.64 -11.72
CA ALA A 141 -5.82 9.16 -12.59
C ALA A 141 -7.16 8.94 -11.83
N ASP A 142 -7.33 9.61 -10.69
CA ASP A 142 -8.53 9.61 -9.82
C ASP A 142 -8.88 8.23 -9.20
N VAL A 143 -7.88 7.37 -8.99
CA VAL A 143 -8.05 6.07 -8.32
C VAL A 143 -7.58 6.15 -6.86
N PRO A 144 -8.43 5.83 -5.87
CA PRO A 144 -8.05 5.77 -4.46
C PRO A 144 -6.90 4.79 -4.21
N CYS A 145 -5.92 5.22 -3.42
CA CYS A 145 -4.73 4.44 -3.12
C CYS A 145 -4.44 4.43 -1.61
N GLY A 146 -3.96 3.31 -1.09
CA GLY A 146 -3.43 3.20 0.26
C GLY A 146 -2.33 2.16 0.32
N GLY A 147 -1.84 1.83 1.51
CA GLY A 147 -0.70 0.94 1.63
C GLY A 147 -0.05 1.00 2.99
N ILE A 148 0.95 0.14 3.16
CA ILE A 148 1.85 0.15 4.31
C ILE A 148 3.30 0.19 3.83
N PHE A 149 4.16 0.69 4.71
CA PHE A 149 5.57 0.93 4.44
C PHE A 149 6.36 0.74 5.73
N SER A 150 7.56 0.18 5.65
CA SER A 150 8.35 -0.14 6.86
C SER A 150 9.50 0.82 7.17
N GLY A 151 9.77 1.81 6.31
CA GLY A 151 10.90 2.73 6.46
C GLY A 151 11.86 2.65 5.27
N ALA A 152 12.63 3.72 5.05
CA ALA A 152 13.66 3.80 4.01
C ALA A 152 14.89 4.52 4.57
N GLY A 153 15.25 5.67 4.00
CA GLY A 153 16.43 6.45 4.41
C GLY A 153 16.21 7.42 5.59
N SER A 154 14.96 7.61 6.05
CA SER A 154 14.68 8.50 7.18
C SER A 154 15.17 7.93 8.51
N ILE A 155 15.69 8.80 9.39
CA ILE A 155 16.15 8.42 10.73
C ILE A 155 14.95 8.26 11.65
N LYS A 156 14.87 7.11 12.34
CA LYS A 156 13.86 6.87 13.37
C LYS A 156 14.07 7.82 14.54
N THR A 157 13.02 8.51 14.97
CA THR A 157 13.15 9.45 16.09
C THR A 157 13.28 8.71 17.42
N LEU A 158 13.87 9.36 18.44
CA LEU A 158 13.94 8.79 19.78
C LEU A 158 12.55 8.48 20.34
N GLU A 159 11.55 9.30 20.03
CA GLU A 159 10.16 9.06 20.43
C GLU A 159 9.59 7.80 19.77
N GLN A 160 9.79 7.64 18.46
CA GLN A 160 9.37 6.42 17.75
C GLN A 160 10.07 5.19 18.30
N ARG A 161 11.40 5.26 18.48
CA ARG A 161 12.16 4.15 19.08
C ARG A 161 11.60 3.75 20.45
N ASN A 162 11.39 4.70 21.35
CA ASN A 162 10.89 4.43 22.69
C ASN A 162 9.47 3.85 22.67
N ARG A 163 8.59 4.37 21.81
CA ARG A 163 7.23 3.85 21.64
C ARG A 163 7.24 2.39 21.19
N TYR A 164 8.09 2.06 20.21
CA TYR A 164 8.22 0.70 19.70
C TYR A 164 8.85 -0.23 20.74
N ASP A 165 9.82 0.24 21.53
CA ASP A 165 10.41 -0.53 22.63
C ASP A 165 9.38 -0.89 23.70
N ILE A 166 8.49 0.06 24.04
CA ILE A 166 7.43 -0.18 25.02
C ILE A 166 6.38 -1.15 24.48
N MET A 167 5.94 -0.99 23.24
CA MET A 167 4.81 -1.76 22.69
C MET A 167 5.22 -3.15 22.20
N LEU A 168 6.42 -3.30 21.63
CA LEU A 168 6.93 -4.58 21.12
C LEU A 168 7.79 -5.34 22.13
N GLY A 169 8.22 -4.67 23.20
CA GLY A 169 9.09 -5.21 24.23
C GLY A 169 10.51 -4.64 24.18
N HIS A 170 11.19 -4.64 25.33
CA HIS A 170 12.54 -4.10 25.47
C HIS A 170 13.52 -4.72 24.48
N GLY A 171 14.23 -3.88 23.73
CA GLY A 171 15.16 -4.27 22.68
C GLY A 171 14.57 -4.26 21.26
N TYR A 172 13.24 -4.12 21.12
CA TYR A 172 12.56 -4.09 19.82
C TYR A 172 12.24 -2.68 19.31
N GLY A 173 12.65 -1.63 20.04
CA GLY A 173 12.50 -0.24 19.59
C GLY A 173 13.28 0.11 18.32
N GLY A 174 14.36 -0.62 18.04
CA GLY A 174 15.31 -0.32 16.98
C GLY A 174 16.44 0.61 17.42
N ILE A 175 17.20 1.14 16.45
CA ILE A 175 18.33 2.05 16.69
C ILE A 175 17.91 3.51 16.60
#